data_AF-A0A953TLH2-F1
#
_entry.id   AF-A0A953TLH2-F1
#
_cell.length_a   1.000
_cell.length_b   1.000
_cell.length_c   1.000
_cell.angle_alpha   90.00
_cell.angle_beta   90.00
_cell.angle_gamma   90.00
#
_symmetry.space_group_name_H-M   'P 1'
#
loop_
_entity.id
_entity.type
_entity.pdbx_description
1 polymer ?
#
loop_
_entity_poly.entity_id
_entity_poly.type
_entity_poly.pdbx_seq_one_letter_code
_entity_poly.pdbx_strand_id
1 'polypeptide(L)'
;MARGIEDMLHLASTLVLVLIAAGLWARKVNPRWHRGFMVSAFISDLLLVLYIEFTRHAVEKVAARVQPILWFHSAVSVAVLCCYVAMIRLGRPMLAGNYENRAAHRKLGMVFVALRTVNYVTSYMLA
;
A
#
# COMPACT_ATOMS: atom_id res chain seq x y z
N MET A 1 4.33 -25.85 -4.28
CA MET A 1 3.20 -25.17 -3.62
C MET A 1 3.62 -23.79 -3.10
N ALA A 2 4.75 -23.66 -2.40
CA ALA A 2 5.28 -22.36 -1.92
C ALA A 2 5.49 -21.31 -3.03
N ARG A 3 6.17 -21.66 -4.13
CA ARG A 3 6.38 -20.75 -5.29
C ARG A 3 5.10 -20.13 -5.85
N GLY A 4 4.02 -20.90 -5.93
CA GLY A 4 2.75 -20.39 -6.46
C GLY A 4 2.08 -19.34 -5.56
N ILE A 5 2.33 -19.39 -4.25
CA ILE A 5 1.83 -18.39 -3.30
C ILE A 5 2.69 -17.13 -3.36
N GLU A 6 4.01 -17.27 -3.42
CA GLU A 6 4.95 -16.15 -3.61
C GLU A 6 4.62 -15.36 -4.90
N ASP A 7 4.48 -16.06 -6.03
CA ASP A 7 4.11 -15.45 -7.32
C ASP A 7 2.77 -14.71 -7.23
N MET A 8 1.77 -15.29 -6.54
CA MET A 8 0.48 -14.65 -6.31
C MET A 8 0.61 -13.36 -5.47
N LEU A 9 1.44 -13.37 -4.42
CA LEU A 9 1.67 -12.20 -3.56
C LEU A 9 2.41 -11.09 -4.31
N HIS A 10 3.41 -11.43 -5.13
CA HIS A 10 4.10 -10.46 -5.98
C HIS A 10 3.17 -9.88 -7.04
N LEU A 11 2.32 -10.70 -7.65
CA LEU A 11 1.32 -10.24 -8.62
C LEU A 11 0.29 -9.30 -7.96
N ALA A 12 -0.18 -9.64 -6.77
CA ALA A 12 -1.07 -8.78 -5.99
C ALA A 12 -0.40 -7.43 -5.64
N SER A 13 0.86 -7.45 -5.20
CA SER A 13 1.60 -6.22 -4.89
C SER A 13 1.86 -5.37 -6.14
N THR A 14 2.11 -6.02 -7.29
CA THR A 14 2.23 -5.35 -8.60
C THR A 14 0.93 -4.70 -9.00
N LEU A 15 -0.20 -5.39 -8.83
CA LEU A 15 -1.54 -4.85 -9.11
C LEU A 15 -1.80 -3.58 -8.30
N VAL A 16 -1.39 -3.53 -7.03
CA VAL A 16 -1.52 -2.31 -6.21
C VAL A 16 -0.73 -1.15 -6.81
N LEU A 17 0.52 -1.38 -7.24
CA LEU A 17 1.32 -0.33 -7.89
C LEU A 17 0.67 0.16 -9.19
N VAL A 18 0.09 -0.74 -9.99
CA VAL A 18 -0.65 -0.38 -11.20
C VAL A 18 -1.87 0.47 -10.86
N LEU A 19 -2.65 0.10 -9.83
CA LEU A 19 -3.79 0.90 -9.36
C LEU A 19 -3.36 2.29 -8.89
N ILE A 20 -2.25 2.40 -8.15
CA ILE A 20 -1.70 3.69 -7.73
C ILE A 20 -1.29 4.53 -8.94
N ALA A 21 -0.57 3.95 -9.90
CA ALA A 21 -0.15 4.63 -11.11
C ALA A 21 -1.36 5.13 -11.93
N ALA A 22 -2.37 4.28 -12.12
CA ALA A 22 -3.63 4.63 -12.78
C ALA A 22 -4.37 5.74 -12.02
N GLY A 23 -4.42 5.67 -10.69
CA GLY A 23 -5.00 6.71 -9.84
C GLY A 23 -4.29 8.06 -9.98
N LEU A 24 -2.95 8.06 -10.01
CA LEU A 24 -2.15 9.28 -10.18
C LEU A 24 -2.31 9.91 -11.56
N TRP A 25 -2.40 9.09 -12.61
CA TRP A 25 -2.71 9.55 -13.97
C TRP A 25 -4.12 10.15 -14.04
N ALA A 26 -5.11 9.45 -13.47
CA ALA A 26 -6.51 9.87 -13.44
C ALA A 26 -6.75 11.17 -12.64
N ARG A 27 -5.81 11.60 -11.77
CA ARG A 27 -5.98 12.81 -10.94
C ARG A 27 -6.29 14.07 -11.75
N LYS A 28 -5.74 14.19 -12.97
CA LYS A 28 -5.93 15.36 -13.84
C LYS A 28 -7.12 15.16 -14.80
N VAL A 29 -7.35 13.92 -15.23
CA VAL A 29 -8.39 13.59 -16.22
C VAL A 29 -9.76 13.53 -15.57
N ASN A 30 -9.89 12.77 -14.48
CA ASN A 30 -11.15 12.61 -13.77
C ASN A 30 -10.88 12.36 -12.27
N PRO A 31 -11.05 13.36 -11.40
CA PRO A 31 -10.85 13.22 -9.96
C PRO A 31 -11.71 12.11 -9.32
N ARG A 32 -12.85 11.74 -9.91
CA ARG A 32 -13.65 10.61 -9.42
C ARG A 32 -12.94 9.28 -9.61
N TRP A 33 -12.28 9.09 -10.76
CA TRP A 33 -11.50 7.89 -11.06
C TRP A 33 -10.24 7.80 -10.20
N HIS A 34 -9.56 8.93 -9.95
CA HIS A 34 -8.46 8.99 -8.99
C HIS A 34 -8.87 8.37 -7.64
N ARG A 35 -10.02 8.79 -7.09
CA ARG A 35 -10.51 8.24 -5.82
C ARG A 35 -10.83 6.76 -5.93
N GLY A 36 -11.49 6.32 -7.01
CA GLY A 36 -11.81 4.91 -7.24
C GLY A 36 -10.55 4.04 -7.20
N PHE A 37 -9.55 4.36 -8.02
CA PHE A 37 -8.29 3.62 -8.07
C PHE A 37 -7.52 3.65 -6.76
N MET A 38 -7.44 4.81 -6.09
CA MET A 38 -6.72 4.92 -4.82
C MET A 38 -7.41 4.14 -3.68
N VAL A 39 -8.75 4.10 -3.66
CA VAL A 39 -9.50 3.30 -2.68
C VAL A 39 -9.34 1.80 -2.98
N SER A 40 -9.40 1.40 -4.24
CA SER A 40 -9.13 0.01 -4.64
C SER A 40 -7.72 -0.41 -4.22
N ALA A 41 -6.71 0.43 -4.49
CA ALA A 41 -5.32 0.19 -4.08
C ALA A 41 -5.19 0.03 -2.55
N PHE A 42 -5.85 0.89 -1.78
CA PHE A 42 -5.87 0.81 -0.32
C PHE A 42 -6.49 -0.50 0.18
N ILE A 43 -7.65 -0.87 -0.34
CA ILE A 43 -8.34 -2.11 0.05
C ILE A 43 -7.47 -3.32 -0.30
N SER A 44 -6.89 -3.35 -1.49
CA SER A 44 -5.98 -4.42 -1.90
C SER A 44 -4.74 -4.51 -1.01
N ASP A 45 -4.09 -3.40 -0.67
CA ASP A 45 -2.95 -3.40 0.26
C ASP A 45 -3.35 -3.87 1.66
N LEU A 46 -4.49 -3.40 2.18
CA LEU A 46 -4.99 -3.80 3.49
C LEU A 46 -5.27 -5.31 3.53
N LEU A 47 -5.94 -5.85 2.52
CA LEU A 47 -6.23 -7.28 2.42
C LEU A 47 -4.94 -8.10 2.29
N LEU A 48 -3.95 -7.62 1.53
CA LEU A 48 -2.66 -8.29 1.37
C LEU A 48 -1.91 -8.39 2.71
N VAL A 49 -1.85 -7.28 3.45
CA VAL A 49 -1.22 -7.26 4.79
C VAL A 49 -1.96 -8.18 5.75
N LEU A 50 -3.29 -8.13 5.79
CA LEU A 50 -4.09 -9.01 6.66
C LEU A 50 -3.88 -10.49 6.31
N TYR A 51 -3.86 -10.85 5.02
CA TYR A 51 -3.60 -12.20 4.57
C TYR A 51 -2.22 -12.71 5.02
N ILE A 52 -1.17 -11.90 4.84
CA ILE A 52 0.19 -12.24 5.27
C ILE A 52 0.25 -12.39 6.79
N GLU A 53 -0.38 -11.50 7.55
CA GLU A 53 -0.34 -11.55 9.01
C GLU A 53 -1.07 -12.78 9.57
N PHE A 54 -2.24 -13.12 9.02
CA PHE A 54 -2.98 -14.32 9.43
C PHE A 54 -2.22 -15.61 9.11
N THR A 55 -1.55 -15.67 7.96
CA THR A 55 -0.73 -16.84 7.59
C THR A 55 0.54 -16.92 8.44
N ARG A 56 1.21 -15.79 8.71
CA ARG A 56 2.40 -15.72 9.56
C ARG A 56 2.11 -16.17 10.99
N HIS A 57 1.03 -15.70 11.60
CA HIS A 57 0.63 -16.10 12.95
C HIS A 57 0.41 -17.62 13.09
N ALA A 58 -0.01 -18.30 12.02
CA ALA A 58 -0.14 -19.75 12.01
C ALA A 58 1.23 -20.45 11.95
N VAL A 59 2.18 -19.90 11.19
CA VAL A 59 3.52 -20.47 10.98
C VAL A 59 4.44 -20.24 12.19
N GLU A 60 4.42 -19.05 12.80
CA GLU A 60 5.29 -18.71 13.94
C GLU A 60 5.02 -19.55 15.18
N LYS A 61 3.82 -20.13 15.31
CA LYS A 61 3.51 -21.10 16.38
C LYS A 61 4.32 -22.39 16.27
N VAL A 62 4.99 -22.61 15.13
CA VAL A 62 5.67 -23.87 14.81
C VAL A 62 7.12 -23.66 14.33
N ALA A 63 7.55 -22.42 14.04
CA ALA A 63 8.88 -22.10 13.50
C ALA A 63 9.55 -20.92 14.24
N ALA A 64 10.87 -21.01 14.47
CA ALA A 64 11.56 -20.19 15.49
C ALA A 64 12.57 -19.13 14.98
N ARG A 65 12.52 -18.67 13.72
CA ARG A 65 13.44 -17.60 13.26
C ARG A 65 12.76 -16.55 12.39
N VAL A 66 12.82 -15.30 12.85
CA VAL A 66 12.37 -14.13 12.10
C VAL A 66 13.59 -13.34 11.62
N GLN A 67 13.61 -12.99 10.33
CA GLN A 67 14.70 -12.21 9.73
C GLN A 67 14.50 -10.69 9.95
N PRO A 68 15.56 -9.90 10.20
CA PRO A 68 15.43 -8.45 10.39
C PRO A 68 14.77 -7.70 9.22
N ILE A 69 14.99 -8.16 7.98
CA ILE A 69 14.35 -7.59 6.79
C ILE A 69 12.82 -7.70 6.83
N LEU A 70 12.28 -8.75 7.45
CA LEU A 70 10.83 -8.93 7.61
C LEU A 70 10.27 -7.83 8.51
N TRP A 71 10.93 -7.52 9.63
CA TRP A 71 10.52 -6.43 10.52
C TRP A 71 10.52 -5.08 9.81
N PHE A 72 11.56 -4.80 9.02
CA PHE A 72 11.63 -3.58 8.24
C PHE A 72 10.49 -3.49 7.22
N HIS A 73 10.26 -4.53 6.43
CA HIS A 73 9.18 -4.59 5.46
C HIS A 73 7.80 -4.42 6.12
N SER A 74 7.54 -5.11 7.24
CA SER A 74 6.30 -4.98 8.00
C SER A 74 6.10 -3.56 8.53
N ALA A 75 7.16 -2.92 9.06
CA ALA A 75 7.09 -1.54 9.53
C ALA A 75 6.78 -0.56 8.40
N VAL A 76 7.40 -0.73 7.22
CA VAL A 76 7.10 0.07 6.03
C VAL A 76 5.66 -0.16 5.57
N SER A 77 5.17 -1.40 5.57
CA SER A 77 3.78 -1.74 5.24
C SER A 77 2.78 -1.02 6.14
N VAL A 78 3.02 -1.00 7.45
CA VAL A 78 2.17 -0.26 8.41
C VAL A 78 2.24 1.24 8.14
N ALA A 79 3.44 1.80 7.90
CA ALA A 79 3.59 3.21 7.57
C ALA A 79 2.84 3.61 6.28
N VAL A 80 2.82 2.74 5.27
CA VAL A 80 2.03 2.91 4.03
C VAL A 80 0.53 2.95 4.33
N LEU A 81 0.01 2.04 5.18
CA LEU A 81 -1.40 2.06 5.59
C LEU A 81 -1.76 3.34 6.37
N CYS A 82 -0.89 3.79 7.28
CA CYS A 82 -1.05 5.07 7.96
C CYS A 82 -1.09 6.25 6.98
N CYS A 83 -0.22 6.23 5.96
CA CYS A 83 -0.22 7.23 4.89
C CYS A 83 -1.54 7.24 4.11
N TYR A 84 -2.12 6.08 3.77
CA TYR A 84 -3.44 6.01 3.14
C TYR A 84 -4.51 6.69 3.99
N VAL A 85 -4.58 6.38 5.29
CA VAL A 85 -5.56 6.98 6.21
C VAL A 85 -5.40 8.50 6.26
N ALA A 86 -4.16 8.99 6.38
CA ALA A 86 -3.88 10.42 6.38
C ALA A 86 -4.23 11.08 5.04
N MET A 87 -3.94 10.43 3.90
CA MET A 87 -4.31 10.91 2.57
C MET A 87 -5.83 11.02 2.39
N ILE A 88 -6.60 10.04 2.90
CA ILE A 88 -8.07 10.09 2.89
C ILE A 88 -8.57 11.26 3.73
N ARG A 89 -8.01 11.47 4.94
CA ARG A 89 -8.37 12.61 5.80
C ARG A 89 -8.09 13.95 5.14
N LEU A 90 -6.92 14.11 4.51
CA LEU A 90 -6.56 15.35 3.79
C LEU A 90 -7.37 15.55 2.51
N GLY A 91 -7.77 14.46 1.83
CA GLY A 91 -8.54 14.51 0.58
C GLY A 91 -10.04 14.77 0.78
N ARG A 92 -10.62 14.42 1.94
CA ARG A 92 -12.06 14.60 2.22
C ARG A 92 -12.54 16.04 2.08
N PRO A 93 -11.89 17.07 2.67
CA PRO A 93 -12.30 18.47 2.50
C PRO A 93 -12.28 18.96 1.04
N MET A 94 -11.38 18.41 0.22
CA MET A 94 -11.28 18.75 -1.20
C MET A 94 -12.51 18.30 -2.00
N LEU A 95 -13.27 17.33 -1.48
CA LEU A 95 -14.55 16.90 -2.09
C LEU A 95 -15.66 17.93 -1.87
N ALA A 96 -15.56 18.73 -0.81
CA ALA A 96 -16.44 19.85 -0.51
C ALA A 96 -15.95 21.17 -1.15
N GLY A 97 -14.89 21.13 -1.96
CA GLY A 97 -14.32 22.32 -2.62
C GLY A 97 -13.31 23.11 -1.77
N ASN A 98 -12.96 22.65 -0.57
CA ASN A 98 -11.88 23.27 0.21
C ASN A 98 -10.51 22.68 -0.20
N TYR A 99 -9.66 23.51 -0.81
CA TYR A 99 -8.34 23.12 -1.33
C TYR A 99 -7.15 23.57 -0.47
N GLU A 100 -7.35 24.08 0.74
CA GLU A 100 -6.29 24.55 1.64
C GLU A 100 -5.22 23.47 1.89
N ASN A 101 -5.68 22.23 2.09
CA ASN A 101 -4.81 21.09 2.38
C ASN A 101 -4.20 20.41 1.14
N ARG A 102 -4.40 20.96 -0.07
CA ARG A 102 -3.94 20.36 -1.32
C ARG A 102 -2.43 20.17 -1.39
N ALA A 103 -1.67 21.15 -0.89
CA ALA A 103 -0.21 21.07 -0.87
C ALA A 103 0.28 19.96 0.08
N ALA A 104 -0.32 19.85 1.27
CA ALA A 104 -0.04 18.79 2.22
C ALA A 104 -0.39 17.41 1.65
N HIS A 105 -1.57 17.27 1.03
CA HIS A 105 -1.99 16.04 0.35
C HIS A 105 -1.00 15.63 -0.76
N ARG A 106 -0.49 16.59 -1.55
CA ARG A 106 0.51 16.29 -2.59
C ARG A 106 1.85 15.86 -2.00
N LYS A 107 2.34 16.53 -0.95
CA LYS A 107 3.61 16.19 -0.28
C LYS A 107 3.53 14.80 0.34
N LEU A 108 2.47 14.53 1.10
CA LEU A 108 2.24 13.22 1.70
C LEU A 108 2.07 12.14 0.61
N GLY A 109 1.41 12.45 -0.50
CA GLY A 109 1.30 11.54 -1.64
C GLY A 109 2.64 11.14 -2.25
N MET A 110 3.62 12.04 -2.30
CA MET A 110 4.97 11.70 -2.77
C MET A 110 5.70 10.78 -1.79
N VAL A 111 5.59 11.06 -0.49
CA VAL A 111 6.14 10.19 0.58
C VAL A 111 5.49 8.81 0.51
N PHE A 112 4.17 8.75 0.36
CA PHE A 112 3.41 7.51 0.21
C PHE A 112 3.91 6.68 -0.96
N VAL A 113 4.06 7.28 -2.15
CA VAL A 113 4.56 6.55 -3.33
C VAL A 113 5.96 6.01 -3.09
N ALA A 114 6.86 6.81 -2.52
CA ALA A 114 8.22 6.37 -2.19
C ALA A 114 8.20 5.17 -1.23
N LEU A 115 7.46 5.28 -0.12
CA LEU A 115 7.30 4.18 0.84
C LEU A 115 6.69 2.94 0.20
N ARG A 116 5.68 3.09 -0.66
CA ARG A 116 5.04 1.94 -1.31
C ARG A 116 5.96 1.25 -2.32
N THR A 117 6.81 2.01 -3.01
CA THR A 117 7.85 1.45 -3.88
C THR A 117 8.90 0.71 -3.06
N VAL A 118 9.37 1.27 -1.94
CA VAL A 118 10.27 0.56 -1.01
C VAL A 118 9.62 -0.72 -0.48
N ASN A 119 8.35 -0.66 -0.12
CA ASN A 119 7.60 -1.84 0.35
C ASN A 119 7.53 -2.93 -0.73
N TYR A 120 7.28 -2.54 -1.98
CA TYR A 120 7.28 -3.46 -3.11
C TYR A 120 8.66 -4.10 -3.32
N VAL A 121 9.73 -3.31 -3.36
CA VAL A 121 11.10 -3.82 -3.58
C VAL A 121 11.50 -4.78 -2.46
N THR A 122 11.26 -4.41 -1.21
CA THR A 122 11.57 -5.27 -0.05
C THR A 122 10.77 -6.56 -0.04
N SER A 123 9.58 -6.62 -0.66
CA SER A 123 8.83 -7.88 -0.79
C SER A 123 9.60 -8.95 -1.59
N TYR A 124 10.38 -8.57 -2.61
CA TYR A 124 11.21 -9.50 -3.38
C TYR A 124 12.49 -9.92 -2.63
N MET A 125 12.89 -9.19 -1.60
CA MET A 125 14.03 -9.55 -0.76
C MET A 125 13.66 -10.55 0.35
N LEU A 126 12.35 -10.76 0.56
CA LEU A 126 11.81 -11.74 1.51
C LEU A 126 11.50 -13.09 0.85
N ALA A 127 11.55 -13.16 -0.49
CA ALA A 127 11.32 -14.35 -1.29
C ALA A 127 12.57 -15.25 -1.35
#